data_AF-A0A839F5A2-F1
#
_entry.id   AF-A0A839F5A2-F1
#
_cell.length_a   1.000
_cell.length_b   1.000
_cell.length_c   1.000
_cell.angle_alpha   90.00
_cell.angle_beta   90.00
_cell.angle_gamma   90.00
#
_symmetry.space_group_name_H-M   'P 1'
#
loop_
_entity.id
_entity.type
_entity.pdbx_description
1 polymer ?
#
loop_
_entity_poly.entity_id
_entity_poly.type
_entity_poly.pdbx_seq_one_letter_code
_entity_poly.pdbx_strand_id
1 'polypeptide(L)'
;MMRPAPLLLSLLVVPVGASAVDDAIFADGFDRAAPVVLYTDIVSGPTTGGEGGKGAYLSLFGRNFGTGGLGTRIKVYVGTAEVDNYRYLGPSRGRDDVQQVTVQLGALGGQAAGVALPVTLVVDGLSSTIASGFTINPGRMIFVDPLDGDDASGVVGDIAHPFRRVQAGGDFSAGAWGRVRPGDFIVLRGGNYVDRGFEDYFLRFMIRTNGLPDRSSGTAPTGAVDTGPITLTAYPNEVASIAGTATNNPSGALAGLNGENYPLAGKWIVIANLRIEGGGYDGPVNQEIHGDHWRVVNNELTATTGVTSGASPSRMGGITGNGVDAHWLGNHIHDIQGSENEAHGIYIDGEGSYDIAWNDIHDIHSGKGIQLFANGGNGSDVIDDVAIHHNRVSRVTQFGINIADGSRDRIAIYDNIVTEAAAAGLRFNTVDLHGCRVYNNTFHGNNTASGDVYGVLMNDWGLPADALDVRDNIFVARSGTHYFGGSVGFDGTEGVFARNLWFGGDDGTAIDSAALVADPHFVAPGSDFHLAAGSPAIDAGSAATAALVTTDYDARARPSGAAMDLGALEYSP
;
A
#
# COMPACT_ATOMS: atom_id res chain seq x y z
N MET A 1 -28.20 51.26 44.48
CA MET A 1 -28.92 50.18 45.21
C MET A 1 -29.40 49.17 44.18
N MET A 2 -29.26 47.89 44.51
CA MET A 2 -29.79 46.71 43.79
C MET A 2 -29.11 46.31 42.47
N ARG A 3 -28.55 45.09 42.53
CA ARG A 3 -28.10 44.24 41.43
C ARG A 3 -29.27 43.86 40.51
N PRO A 4 -29.08 43.73 39.18
CA PRO A 4 -29.98 42.96 38.35
C PRO A 4 -29.60 41.46 38.38
N ALA A 5 -30.66 40.64 38.36
CA ALA A 5 -30.68 39.19 38.35
C ALA A 5 -30.19 38.57 37.03
N PRO A 6 -29.79 37.28 37.01
CA PRO A 6 -29.33 36.62 35.79
C PRO A 6 -30.51 36.25 34.88
N LEU A 7 -30.39 36.54 33.58
CA LEU A 7 -31.26 35.98 32.55
C LEU A 7 -30.94 34.49 32.38
N LEU A 8 -31.93 33.63 32.63
CA LEU A 8 -31.93 32.25 32.13
C LEU A 8 -32.00 32.30 30.59
N LEU A 9 -30.95 31.84 29.91
CA LEU A 9 -31.02 31.46 28.51
C LEU A 9 -31.28 29.95 28.46
N SER A 10 -32.50 29.56 28.10
CA SER A 10 -32.85 28.18 27.81
C SER A 10 -32.06 27.70 26.58
N LEU A 11 -31.09 26.81 26.79
CA LEU A 11 -30.43 26.10 25.70
C LEU A 11 -31.42 25.10 25.11
N LEU A 12 -31.96 25.43 23.93
CA LEU A 12 -32.69 24.48 23.10
C LEU A 12 -31.65 23.52 22.50
N VAL A 13 -31.59 22.30 23.02
CA VAL A 13 -30.84 21.21 22.36
C VAL A 13 -31.62 20.85 21.10
N VAL A 14 -31.13 21.32 19.95
CA VAL A 14 -31.57 20.82 18.64
C VAL A 14 -30.81 19.52 18.40
N PRO A 15 -31.48 18.37 18.24
CA PRO A 15 -30.81 17.15 17.83
C PRO A 15 -30.30 17.35 16.39
N VAL A 16 -29.00 17.19 16.19
CA VAL A 16 -28.42 17.13 14.84
C VAL A 16 -28.89 15.81 14.24
N GLY A 17 -29.89 15.90 13.36
CA GLY A 17 -30.34 14.77 12.56
C GLY A 17 -29.19 14.29 11.67
N ALA A 18 -29.02 12.98 11.60
CA ALA A 18 -28.20 12.33 10.61
C ALA A 18 -28.59 12.87 9.22
N SER A 19 -27.64 13.46 8.50
CA SER A 19 -27.84 13.82 7.10
C SER A 19 -27.91 12.52 6.31
N ALA A 20 -29.13 12.17 5.89
CA ALA A 20 -29.37 11.26 4.80
C ALA A 20 -28.73 11.87 3.54
N VAL A 21 -27.51 11.43 3.25
CA VAL A 21 -27.00 11.40 1.88
C VAL A 21 -27.22 9.95 1.46
N ASP A 22 -28.48 9.66 1.12
CA ASP A 22 -29.01 8.34 0.76
C ASP A 22 -28.31 7.79 -0.49
N ASP A 23 -27.61 6.66 -0.33
CA ASP A 23 -27.93 5.35 -0.94
C ASP A 23 -28.15 5.22 -2.47
N ALA A 24 -27.84 6.23 -3.28
CA ALA A 24 -28.16 6.23 -4.70
C ALA A 24 -27.05 5.78 -5.68
N ILE A 25 -25.97 5.13 -5.24
CA ILE A 25 -24.90 4.66 -6.17
C ILE A 25 -25.08 3.19 -6.62
N PHE A 26 -26.01 2.43 -6.04
CA PHE A 26 -26.15 1.00 -6.37
C PHE A 26 -27.58 0.58 -6.73
N ALA A 27 -28.28 1.37 -7.56
CA ALA A 27 -29.56 0.98 -8.12
C ALA A 27 -29.38 0.04 -9.33
N ASP A 28 -30.02 -1.14 -9.23
CA ASP A 28 -30.07 -2.22 -10.22
C ASP A 28 -30.42 -1.75 -11.65
N GLY A 29 -29.66 -2.22 -12.65
CA GLY A 29 -30.06 -2.06 -14.06
C GLY A 29 -28.96 -2.17 -15.12
N PHE A 30 -27.69 -2.18 -14.75
CA PHE A 30 -26.58 -2.46 -15.68
C PHE A 30 -26.11 -3.90 -15.52
N ASP A 31 -25.67 -4.52 -16.62
CA ASP A 31 -25.00 -5.82 -16.63
C ASP A 31 -23.94 -5.78 -15.51
N ARG A 32 -24.18 -6.51 -14.41
CA ARG A 32 -23.40 -6.26 -13.20
C ARG A 32 -21.99 -6.76 -13.46
N ALA A 33 -21.05 -5.82 -13.53
CA ALA A 33 -19.64 -6.13 -13.74
C ALA A 33 -19.22 -7.25 -12.79
N ALA A 34 -18.48 -8.23 -13.31
CA ALA A 34 -18.01 -9.36 -12.53
C ALA A 34 -17.19 -8.86 -11.32
N PRO A 35 -17.27 -9.55 -10.16
CA PRO A 35 -16.38 -9.24 -9.05
C PRO A 35 -14.93 -9.40 -9.51
N VAL A 36 -14.03 -8.56 -9.01
CA VAL A 36 -12.59 -8.69 -9.23
C VAL A 36 -11.89 -8.58 -7.90
N VAL A 37 -11.23 -9.65 -7.47
CA VAL A 37 -10.35 -9.63 -6.29
C VAL A 37 -8.94 -9.28 -6.76
N LEU A 38 -8.38 -8.23 -6.17
CA LEU A 38 -7.08 -7.66 -6.49
C LEU A 38 -5.98 -8.30 -5.64
N TYR A 39 -6.20 -8.37 -4.32
CA TYR A 39 -5.23 -8.90 -3.36
C TYR A 39 -5.92 -9.34 -2.05
N THR A 40 -5.14 -9.99 -1.18
CA THR A 40 -5.52 -10.32 0.20
C THR A 40 -4.53 -9.73 1.20
N ASP A 41 -4.97 -9.54 2.45
CA ASP A 41 -4.08 -9.13 3.55
C ASP A 41 -3.08 -10.24 3.90
N ILE A 42 -3.60 -11.45 4.15
CA ILE A 42 -2.81 -12.62 4.52
C ILE A 42 -2.83 -13.68 3.40
N VAL A 43 -1.74 -14.46 3.35
CA VAL A 43 -1.58 -15.60 2.42
C VAL A 43 -1.52 -16.94 3.15
N SER A 44 -1.60 -16.93 4.48
CA SER A 44 -1.67 -18.14 5.29
C SER A 44 -2.26 -17.87 6.68
N GLY A 45 -2.81 -18.88 7.32
CA GLY A 45 -3.34 -18.74 8.68
C GLY A 45 -4.13 -19.95 9.18
N PRO A 46 -4.47 -19.98 10.49
CA PRO A 46 -5.15 -21.11 11.12
C PRO A 46 -6.63 -21.20 10.74
N THR A 47 -7.14 -22.43 10.63
CA THR A 47 -8.57 -22.75 10.46
C THR A 47 -9.28 -23.07 11.78
N THR A 48 -8.56 -23.04 12.89
CA THR A 48 -9.05 -23.38 14.24
C THR A 48 -8.51 -22.42 15.30
N GLY A 49 -9.18 -22.34 16.46
CA GLY A 49 -8.80 -21.43 17.54
C GLY A 49 -9.35 -20.01 17.34
N GLY A 50 -8.98 -19.06 18.20
CA GLY A 50 -9.51 -17.70 18.15
C GLY A 50 -11.00 -17.60 18.50
N GLU A 51 -11.64 -16.51 18.05
CA GLU A 51 -13.05 -16.25 18.34
C GLU A 51 -13.94 -17.39 17.83
N GLY A 52 -14.68 -18.02 18.74
CA GLY A 52 -15.55 -19.15 18.42
C GLY A 52 -14.82 -20.40 17.89
N GLY A 53 -13.49 -20.45 17.97
CA GLY A 53 -12.69 -21.55 17.43
C GLY A 53 -12.57 -21.58 15.90
N LYS A 54 -12.85 -20.46 15.22
CA LYS A 54 -13.00 -20.37 13.75
C LYS A 54 -11.73 -19.95 13.00
N GLY A 55 -10.60 -19.79 13.68
CA GLY A 55 -9.32 -19.48 13.08
C GLY A 55 -9.18 -18.01 12.66
N ALA A 56 -8.40 -17.80 11.61
CA ALA A 56 -7.96 -16.48 11.16
C ALA A 56 -9.08 -15.67 10.49
N TYR A 57 -8.89 -14.35 10.52
CA TYR A 57 -9.60 -13.42 9.66
C TYR A 57 -8.82 -13.28 8.35
N LEU A 58 -9.50 -13.46 7.23
CA LEU A 58 -8.96 -13.23 5.89
C LEU A 58 -9.75 -12.10 5.25
N SER A 59 -9.06 -11.09 4.71
CA SER A 59 -9.69 -10.01 3.94
C SER A 59 -9.32 -10.12 2.47
N LEU A 60 -10.34 -9.96 1.62
CA LEU A 60 -10.22 -9.86 0.18
C LEU A 60 -10.51 -8.41 -0.21
N PHE A 61 -9.69 -7.86 -1.10
CA PHE A 61 -9.81 -6.48 -1.56
C PHE A 61 -10.04 -6.45 -3.06
N GLY A 62 -10.98 -5.62 -3.49
CA GLY A 62 -11.24 -5.44 -4.91
C GLY A 62 -12.55 -4.76 -5.24
N ARG A 63 -13.09 -5.03 -6.42
CA ARG A 63 -14.17 -4.26 -7.02
C ARG A 63 -15.40 -5.12 -7.30
N ASN A 64 -16.55 -4.45 -7.38
CA ASN A 64 -17.84 -5.06 -7.72
C ASN A 64 -18.28 -6.17 -6.73
N PHE A 65 -17.96 -6.01 -5.44
CA PHE A 65 -18.42 -6.92 -4.39
C PHE A 65 -19.89 -6.65 -4.03
N GLY A 66 -20.37 -5.44 -4.32
CA GLY A 66 -21.72 -4.97 -3.97
C GLY A 66 -21.78 -4.43 -2.54
N THR A 67 -23.00 -4.15 -2.05
CA THR A 67 -23.23 -3.48 -0.77
C THR A 67 -23.88 -4.36 0.30
N GLY A 68 -24.23 -5.62 -0.02
CA GLY A 68 -24.86 -6.52 0.93
C GLY A 68 -25.00 -7.96 0.43
N GLY A 69 -25.54 -8.83 1.28
CA GLY A 69 -25.76 -10.24 0.97
C GLY A 69 -24.58 -11.16 1.28
N LEU A 70 -23.76 -10.83 2.28
CA LEU A 70 -22.74 -11.72 2.81
C LEU A 70 -23.33 -13.10 3.20
N GLY A 71 -22.67 -14.18 2.77
CA GLY A 71 -23.10 -15.57 2.98
C GLY A 71 -24.28 -16.03 2.11
N THR A 72 -24.82 -15.15 1.26
CA THR A 72 -25.93 -15.49 0.35
C THR A 72 -25.54 -15.18 -1.09
N ARG A 73 -25.52 -13.89 -1.43
CA ARG A 73 -25.08 -13.36 -2.73
C ARG A 73 -23.57 -13.34 -2.85
N ILE A 74 -22.91 -12.91 -1.77
CA ILE A 74 -21.45 -12.81 -1.67
C ILE A 74 -20.97 -14.02 -0.88
N LYS A 75 -20.15 -14.84 -1.52
CA LYS A 75 -19.57 -16.03 -0.91
C LYS A 75 -18.07 -16.10 -1.11
N VAL A 76 -17.33 -16.57 -0.11
CA VAL A 76 -15.88 -16.76 -0.19
C VAL A 76 -15.56 -18.23 0.01
N TYR A 77 -14.72 -18.76 -0.87
CA TYR A 77 -14.22 -20.13 -0.84
C TYR A 77 -12.70 -20.13 -0.74
N VAL A 78 -12.17 -21.06 0.05
CA VAL A 78 -10.74 -21.38 0.08
C VAL A 78 -10.57 -22.83 -0.36
N GLY A 79 -9.99 -23.03 -1.53
CA GLY A 79 -10.01 -24.29 -2.24
C GLY A 79 -11.44 -24.71 -2.59
N THR A 80 -11.93 -25.76 -1.95
CA THR A 80 -13.26 -26.34 -2.25
C THR A 80 -14.32 -26.02 -1.20
N ALA A 81 -13.94 -25.40 -0.09
CA ALA A 81 -14.83 -25.15 1.04
C ALA A 81 -15.20 -23.67 1.13
N GLU A 82 -16.48 -23.40 1.43
CA GLU A 82 -16.93 -22.07 1.83
C GLU A 82 -16.35 -21.75 3.23
N VAL A 83 -16.01 -20.49 3.45
CA VAL A 83 -15.60 -19.98 4.76
C VAL A 83 -16.77 -20.01 5.76
N ASP A 84 -16.47 -19.99 7.06
CA ASP A 84 -17.47 -20.20 8.10
C ASP A 84 -18.30 -18.96 8.44
N ASN A 85 -17.67 -17.78 8.47
CA ASN A 85 -18.35 -16.56 8.92
C ASN A 85 -17.94 -15.34 8.10
N TYR A 86 -18.87 -14.43 7.87
CA TYR A 86 -18.63 -13.16 7.18
C TYR A 86 -18.68 -12.03 8.20
N ARG A 87 -17.63 -11.20 8.22
CA ARG A 87 -17.38 -10.24 9.30
C ARG A 87 -17.53 -8.79 8.87
N TYR A 88 -17.21 -8.49 7.62
CA TYR A 88 -17.22 -7.12 7.10
C TYR A 88 -17.43 -7.12 5.60
N LEU A 89 -18.22 -6.14 5.13
CA LEU A 89 -18.31 -5.70 3.75
C LEU A 89 -18.37 -4.18 3.78
N GLY A 90 -17.48 -3.52 3.06
CA GLY A 90 -17.45 -2.07 3.01
C GLY A 90 -16.28 -1.57 2.18
N PRO A 91 -15.96 -0.26 2.29
CA PRO A 91 -14.75 0.27 1.66
C PRO A 91 -13.49 -0.34 2.29
N SER A 92 -12.43 -0.41 1.49
CA SER A 92 -11.07 -0.59 1.98
C SER A 92 -10.61 0.66 2.76
N ARG A 93 -9.50 0.56 3.48
CA ARG A 93 -8.84 1.73 4.08
C ARG A 93 -7.96 2.48 3.07
N GLY A 94 -7.55 1.80 2.02
CA GLY A 94 -6.73 2.33 0.93
C GLY A 94 -7.50 3.26 0.01
N ARG A 95 -7.46 2.94 -1.28
CA ARG A 95 -8.24 3.65 -2.29
C ARG A 95 -9.75 3.52 -2.04
N ASP A 96 -10.47 4.60 -2.29
CA ASP A 96 -11.91 4.75 -2.11
C ASP A 96 -12.76 3.90 -3.07
N ASP A 97 -12.18 3.55 -4.22
CA ASP A 97 -12.75 2.69 -5.24
C ASP A 97 -12.54 1.19 -4.99
N VAL A 98 -11.81 0.81 -3.94
CA VAL A 98 -11.58 -0.58 -3.55
C VAL A 98 -12.48 -0.94 -2.37
N GLN A 99 -13.21 -2.05 -2.51
CA GLN A 99 -14.03 -2.67 -1.47
C GLN A 99 -13.26 -3.77 -0.73
N GLN A 100 -13.71 -4.08 0.47
CA GLN A 100 -13.18 -5.12 1.33
C GLN A 100 -14.29 -6.09 1.76
N VAL A 101 -13.99 -7.39 1.70
CA VAL A 101 -14.76 -8.45 2.37
C VAL A 101 -13.85 -9.15 3.36
N THR A 102 -14.22 -9.19 4.63
CA THR A 102 -13.47 -9.96 5.65
C THR A 102 -14.31 -11.13 6.15
N VAL A 103 -13.67 -12.29 6.26
CA VAL A 103 -14.28 -13.57 6.65
C VAL A 103 -13.46 -14.27 7.73
N GLN A 104 -14.08 -15.16 8.50
CA GLN A 104 -13.37 -16.17 9.31
C GLN A 104 -13.37 -17.49 8.57
N LEU A 105 -12.21 -18.14 8.53
CA LEU A 105 -12.00 -19.33 7.72
C LEU A 105 -12.85 -20.53 8.15
N GLY A 106 -12.88 -20.84 9.45
CA GLY A 106 -13.40 -22.09 9.98
C GLY A 106 -12.65 -23.31 9.46
N ALA A 107 -13.24 -24.50 9.61
CA ALA A 107 -12.54 -25.77 9.37
C ALA A 107 -12.18 -26.05 7.89
N LEU A 108 -12.71 -25.28 6.93
CA LEU A 108 -12.49 -25.41 5.48
C LEU A 108 -12.55 -26.86 4.98
N GLY A 109 -13.58 -27.60 5.42
CA GLY A 109 -13.80 -28.99 5.01
C GLY A 109 -12.68 -29.98 5.40
N GLY A 110 -11.78 -29.61 6.31
CA GLY A 110 -10.64 -30.44 6.71
C GLY A 110 -9.55 -30.56 5.63
N GLN A 111 -9.48 -29.60 4.71
CA GLN A 111 -8.43 -29.55 3.68
C GLN A 111 -7.03 -29.53 4.30
N ALA A 112 -6.05 -30.14 3.61
CA ALA A 112 -4.70 -30.33 4.13
C ALA A 112 -3.97 -28.99 4.34
N ALA A 113 -3.24 -28.89 5.46
CA ALA A 113 -2.34 -27.78 5.73
C ALA A 113 -1.08 -27.83 4.85
N GLY A 114 -0.45 -26.67 4.64
CA GLY A 114 0.86 -26.56 3.96
C GLY A 114 0.81 -26.53 2.44
N VAL A 115 -0.38 -26.52 1.84
CA VAL A 115 -0.59 -26.35 0.40
C VAL A 115 -1.36 -25.06 0.17
N ALA A 116 -0.91 -24.26 -0.80
CA ALA A 116 -1.62 -23.07 -1.24
C ALA A 116 -2.93 -23.48 -1.95
N LEU A 117 -4.05 -22.94 -1.50
CA LEU A 117 -5.39 -23.21 -2.02
C LEU A 117 -5.93 -21.95 -2.68
N PRO A 118 -6.57 -22.02 -3.86
CA PRO A 118 -7.12 -20.83 -4.50
C PRO A 118 -8.16 -20.16 -3.59
N VAL A 119 -8.14 -18.82 -3.54
CA VAL A 119 -9.16 -18.04 -2.84
C VAL A 119 -10.14 -17.51 -3.89
N THR A 120 -11.42 -17.85 -3.76
CA THR A 120 -12.45 -17.48 -4.73
C THR A 120 -13.56 -16.68 -4.06
N LEU A 121 -13.80 -15.47 -4.55
CA LEU A 121 -14.99 -14.70 -4.25
C LEU A 121 -16.05 -14.98 -5.30
N VAL A 122 -17.28 -15.25 -4.89
CA VAL A 122 -18.46 -15.39 -5.74
C VAL A 122 -19.47 -14.32 -5.38
N VAL A 123 -19.93 -13.56 -6.36
CA VAL A 123 -21.00 -12.56 -6.19
C VAL A 123 -22.08 -12.84 -7.23
N ASP A 124 -23.29 -13.17 -6.78
CA ASP A 124 -24.42 -13.65 -7.62
C ASP A 124 -24.03 -14.68 -8.68
N GLY A 125 -23.17 -15.64 -8.30
CA GLY A 125 -22.74 -16.73 -9.17
C GLY A 125 -21.57 -16.40 -10.11
N LEU A 126 -21.15 -15.13 -10.21
CA LEU A 126 -19.92 -14.76 -10.91
C LEU A 126 -18.72 -14.84 -9.96
N SER A 127 -17.59 -15.36 -10.43
CA SER A 127 -16.43 -15.62 -9.58
C SER A 127 -15.20 -14.81 -9.98
N SER A 128 -14.39 -14.44 -8.98
CA SER A 128 -13.00 -14.02 -9.16
C SER A 128 -12.10 -14.78 -8.20
N THR A 129 -10.96 -15.25 -8.73
CA THR A 129 -10.08 -16.19 -8.04
C THR A 129 -8.64 -15.68 -8.03
N ILE A 130 -8.05 -15.64 -6.84
CA ILE A 130 -6.60 -15.47 -6.67
C ILE A 130 -5.96 -16.86 -6.65
N ALA A 131 -5.22 -17.19 -7.71
CA ALA A 131 -4.61 -18.50 -7.90
C ALA A 131 -3.36 -18.73 -7.05
N SER A 132 -2.61 -17.66 -6.69
CA SER A 132 -1.48 -17.74 -5.75
C SER A 132 -1.89 -18.26 -4.37
N GLY A 133 -3.17 -18.05 -4.02
CA GLY A 133 -3.89 -18.80 -3.02
C GLY A 133 -3.58 -18.45 -1.56
N PHE A 134 -4.10 -19.30 -0.68
CA PHE A 134 -4.00 -19.22 0.76
C PHE A 134 -3.54 -20.57 1.33
N THR A 135 -2.50 -20.57 2.14
CA THR A 135 -1.97 -21.77 2.79
C THR A 135 -2.57 -21.94 4.17
N ILE A 136 -3.34 -23.02 4.37
CA ILE A 136 -3.80 -23.41 5.72
C ILE A 136 -2.54 -23.69 6.56
N ASN A 137 -2.37 -22.94 7.64
CA ASN A 137 -1.18 -23.03 8.47
C ASN A 137 -1.55 -22.86 9.96
N PRO A 138 -1.27 -23.84 10.83
CA PRO A 138 -1.58 -23.75 12.26
C PRO A 138 -0.92 -22.54 12.92
N GLY A 139 -1.68 -21.86 13.78
CA GLY A 139 -1.29 -20.64 14.46
C GLY A 139 -2.31 -20.29 15.54
N ARG A 140 -1.98 -19.32 16.40
CA ARG A 140 -2.86 -18.89 17.50
C ARG A 140 -3.27 -17.43 17.30
N MET A 141 -4.49 -17.11 17.72
CA MET A 141 -5.02 -15.76 17.72
C MET A 141 -4.80 -15.14 19.10
N ILE A 142 -4.14 -13.99 19.19
CA ILE A 142 -3.81 -13.28 20.43
C ILE A 142 -4.53 -11.94 20.37
N PHE A 143 -5.56 -11.76 21.19
CA PHE A 143 -6.35 -10.54 21.20
C PHE A 143 -5.72 -9.49 22.13
N VAL A 144 -5.71 -8.23 21.70
CA VAL A 144 -5.22 -7.11 22.49
C VAL A 144 -6.29 -6.02 22.51
N ASP A 145 -6.62 -5.52 23.69
CA ASP A 145 -7.60 -4.45 23.88
C ASP A 145 -6.98 -3.34 24.73
N PRO A 146 -6.96 -2.07 24.26
CA PRO A 146 -6.27 -0.99 24.96
C PRO A 146 -7.09 -0.41 26.11
N LEU A 147 -8.34 -0.87 26.32
CA LEU A 147 -9.21 -0.40 27.39
C LEU A 147 -9.46 -1.50 28.41
N ASP A 148 -9.86 -2.68 27.93
CA ASP A 148 -10.35 -3.77 28.78
C ASP A 148 -9.34 -4.91 28.93
N GLY A 149 -8.19 -4.86 28.24
CA GLY A 149 -7.16 -5.88 28.32
C GLY A 149 -6.34 -5.83 29.62
N ASP A 150 -5.77 -6.97 29.99
CA ASP A 150 -4.86 -7.13 31.13
C ASP A 150 -3.75 -8.13 30.80
N ASP A 151 -2.48 -7.73 30.91
CA ASP A 151 -1.35 -8.61 30.59
C ASP A 151 -1.12 -9.71 31.64
N ALA A 152 -1.61 -9.53 32.87
CA ALA A 152 -1.48 -10.53 33.93
C ALA A 152 -2.49 -11.67 33.78
N SER A 153 -3.67 -11.37 33.24
CA SER A 153 -4.78 -12.32 33.08
C SER A 153 -5.11 -12.66 31.62
N GLY A 154 -4.46 -12.00 30.65
CA GLY A 154 -4.66 -12.21 29.22
C GLY A 154 -4.36 -13.64 28.76
N VAL A 155 -5.21 -14.19 27.90
CA VAL A 155 -5.16 -15.59 27.47
C VAL A 155 -5.05 -15.69 25.94
N VAL A 156 -4.04 -16.41 25.47
CA VAL A 156 -3.88 -16.72 24.03
C VAL A 156 -5.07 -17.54 23.54
N GLY A 157 -5.70 -17.10 22.45
CA GLY A 157 -6.86 -17.75 21.83
C GLY A 157 -8.21 -17.31 22.38
N ASP A 158 -8.26 -16.48 23.42
CA ASP A 158 -9.50 -16.06 24.07
C ASP A 158 -9.72 -14.55 23.93
N ILE A 159 -10.76 -14.18 23.18
CA ILE A 159 -11.13 -12.78 22.97
C ILE A 159 -11.75 -12.13 24.21
N ALA A 160 -12.29 -12.92 25.14
CA ALA A 160 -12.91 -12.40 26.37
C ALA A 160 -11.88 -12.04 27.44
N HIS A 161 -10.62 -12.50 27.28
CA HIS A 161 -9.50 -12.17 28.16
C HIS A 161 -8.33 -11.64 27.32
N PRO A 162 -8.48 -10.47 26.68
CA PRO A 162 -7.43 -9.91 25.84
C PRO A 162 -6.24 -9.41 26.66
N PHE A 163 -5.06 -9.41 26.03
CA PHE A 163 -3.90 -8.71 26.58
C PHE A 163 -4.12 -7.19 26.53
N ARG A 164 -3.43 -6.44 27.40
CA ARG A 164 -3.51 -4.97 27.39
C ARG A 164 -2.56 -4.37 26.38
N ARG A 165 -1.33 -4.89 26.29
CA ARG A 165 -0.24 -4.32 25.47
C ARG A 165 0.17 -5.29 24.38
N VAL A 166 0.54 -4.72 23.23
CA VAL A 166 1.18 -5.49 22.15
C VAL A 166 2.59 -5.87 22.55
N GLN A 167 3.43 -4.91 22.94
CA GLN A 167 4.78 -5.13 23.42
C GLN A 167 5.03 -4.29 24.68
N ALA A 168 5.79 -4.83 25.64
CA ALA A 168 6.26 -4.10 26.81
C ALA A 168 7.72 -3.69 26.63
N GLY A 169 8.07 -2.45 26.99
CA GLY A 169 9.40 -1.87 26.69
C GLY A 169 10.60 -2.44 27.46
N GLY A 170 10.40 -3.17 28.56
CA GLY A 170 11.50 -3.71 29.38
C GLY A 170 11.35 -5.17 29.83
N ASP A 171 10.21 -5.80 29.54
CA ASP A 171 9.94 -7.20 29.86
C ASP A 171 9.44 -7.92 28.60
N PHE A 172 10.35 -8.65 27.95
CA PHE A 172 10.06 -9.39 26.72
C PHE A 172 9.15 -10.61 26.93
N SER A 173 8.81 -10.92 28.18
CA SER A 173 7.83 -11.95 28.54
C SER A 173 6.43 -11.39 28.82
N ALA A 174 6.22 -10.07 28.75
CA ALA A 174 4.92 -9.44 28.95
C ALA A 174 4.23 -9.07 27.61
N GLY A 175 2.93 -8.79 27.69
CA GLY A 175 2.09 -8.44 26.53
C GLY A 175 1.94 -9.56 25.50
N ALA A 176 1.31 -9.24 24.37
CA ALA A 176 1.06 -10.18 23.29
C ALA A 176 2.35 -10.68 22.63
N TRP A 177 3.33 -9.79 22.39
CA TRP A 177 4.61 -10.12 21.78
C TRP A 177 5.40 -11.14 22.60
N GLY A 178 5.33 -11.07 23.92
CA GLY A 178 5.91 -12.06 24.83
C GLY A 178 5.26 -13.46 24.74
N ARG A 179 4.20 -13.62 23.94
CA ARG A 179 3.51 -14.90 23.71
C ARG A 179 3.66 -15.42 22.28
N VAL A 180 4.05 -14.57 21.33
CA VAL A 180 4.03 -14.84 19.89
C VAL A 180 4.93 -16.02 19.48
N ARG A 181 4.51 -16.73 18.44
CA ARG A 181 5.24 -17.78 17.72
C ARG A 181 5.02 -17.59 16.21
N PRO A 182 5.86 -18.15 15.32
CA PRO A 182 5.60 -18.09 13.89
C PRO A 182 4.21 -18.67 13.57
N GLY A 183 3.48 -18.00 12.67
CA GLY A 183 2.10 -18.33 12.32
C GLY A 183 1.03 -17.70 13.23
N ASP A 184 1.41 -17.03 14.32
CA ASP A 184 0.45 -16.37 15.20
C ASP A 184 -0.06 -15.02 14.66
N PHE A 185 -1.23 -14.64 15.16
CA PHE A 185 -1.92 -13.40 14.85
C PHE A 185 -2.09 -12.59 16.13
N ILE A 186 -1.63 -11.35 16.14
CA ILE A 186 -1.97 -10.35 17.12
C ILE A 186 -3.13 -9.53 16.54
N VAL A 187 -4.30 -9.62 17.16
CA VAL A 187 -5.53 -8.96 16.70
C VAL A 187 -5.88 -7.83 17.66
N LEU A 188 -5.84 -6.60 17.15
CA LEU A 188 -6.10 -5.38 17.91
C LEU A 188 -7.60 -5.05 17.88
N ARG A 189 -8.22 -4.93 19.05
CA ARG A 189 -9.56 -4.38 19.20
C ARG A 189 -9.59 -2.88 18.89
N GLY A 190 -10.76 -2.36 18.60
CA GLY A 190 -10.97 -0.94 18.31
C GLY A 190 -10.54 -0.07 19.49
N GLY A 191 -9.79 0.99 19.21
CA GLY A 191 -9.31 1.90 20.24
C GLY A 191 -8.02 2.60 19.85
N ASN A 192 -7.57 3.47 20.77
CA ASN A 192 -6.33 4.24 20.61
C ASN A 192 -5.22 3.60 21.44
N TYR A 193 -4.18 3.13 20.76
CA TYR A 193 -3.01 2.49 21.34
C TYR A 193 -1.87 3.51 21.45
N VAL A 194 -1.52 3.87 22.69
CA VAL A 194 -0.48 4.87 23.00
C VAL A 194 0.70 4.29 23.79
N ASP A 195 0.65 3.00 24.08
CA ASP A 195 1.70 2.31 24.84
C ASP A 195 3.01 2.24 24.08
N ARG A 196 4.11 2.15 24.83
CA ARG A 196 5.46 2.03 24.29
C ARG A 196 6.02 0.63 24.56
N GLY A 197 6.40 -0.02 23.46
CA GLY A 197 7.16 -1.25 23.40
C GLY A 197 8.66 -0.98 23.54
N PHE A 198 9.46 -1.85 22.94
CA PHE A 198 10.91 -1.80 23.03
C PHE A 198 11.47 -0.57 22.30
N GLU A 199 12.49 0.08 22.87
CA GLU A 199 13.13 1.30 22.33
C GLU A 199 12.14 2.41 21.93
N ASP A 200 11.05 2.55 22.69
CA ASP A 200 10.00 3.56 22.48
C ASP A 200 9.20 3.44 21.16
N TYR A 201 9.31 2.34 20.43
CA TYR A 201 8.38 1.99 19.35
C TYR A 201 7.04 1.52 19.94
N PHE A 202 5.97 1.45 19.13
CA PHE A 202 4.79 0.70 19.55
C PHE A 202 5.07 -0.81 19.53
N LEU A 203 5.70 -1.28 18.45
CA LEU A 203 6.18 -2.65 18.32
C LEU A 203 7.46 -2.66 17.49
N ARG A 204 8.51 -3.27 18.06
CA ARG A 204 9.68 -3.70 17.29
C ARG A 204 9.69 -5.22 17.12
N PHE A 205 9.82 -5.70 15.88
CA PHE A 205 9.78 -7.13 15.54
C PHE A 205 11.10 -7.85 15.89
N MET A 206 11.41 -7.89 17.18
CA MET A 206 12.71 -8.31 17.70
C MET A 206 12.78 -9.76 18.19
N ILE A 207 14.01 -10.24 18.32
CA ILE A 207 14.36 -11.48 19.02
C ILE A 207 14.28 -11.25 20.54
N ARG A 208 13.46 -12.05 21.24
CA ARG A 208 13.23 -12.04 22.70
C ARG A 208 14.39 -12.65 23.51
N THR A 209 15.26 -13.45 22.91
CA THR A 209 16.42 -14.04 23.61
C THR A 209 17.75 -13.77 22.91
N ASN A 210 18.71 -13.20 23.64
CA ASN A 210 20.11 -13.09 23.21
C ASN A 210 20.72 -14.50 23.04
N GLY A 211 20.61 -15.09 21.84
CA GLY A 211 21.38 -16.28 21.45
C GLY A 211 20.71 -17.66 21.63
N LEU A 212 19.38 -17.76 21.66
CA LEU A 212 18.66 -19.05 21.53
C LEU A 212 17.79 -19.05 20.26
N PRO A 213 17.39 -20.22 19.69
CA PRO A 213 16.56 -20.28 18.50
C PRO A 213 15.19 -19.66 18.81
N ASP A 214 15.03 -18.39 18.49
CA ASP A 214 13.84 -17.65 18.85
C ASP A 214 12.73 -17.88 17.84
N ARG A 215 11.54 -18.00 18.38
CA ARG A 215 10.26 -18.13 17.69
C ARG A 215 9.58 -16.76 17.60
N SER A 216 10.33 -15.68 17.46
CA SER A 216 9.77 -14.31 17.41
C SER A 216 9.99 -13.60 16.08
N SER A 217 10.50 -14.31 15.08
CA SER A 217 10.37 -13.95 13.66
C SER A 217 9.44 -14.96 13.00
N GLY A 218 8.69 -14.55 11.98
CA GLY A 218 7.92 -15.48 11.17
C GLY A 218 8.82 -16.37 10.31
N THR A 219 8.21 -17.35 9.66
CA THR A 219 8.87 -18.24 8.70
C THR A 219 7.93 -18.53 7.53
N ALA A 220 8.40 -19.27 6.52
CA ALA A 220 7.53 -19.75 5.46
C ALA A 220 6.37 -20.60 6.02
N PRO A 221 5.13 -20.45 5.54
CA PRO A 221 4.00 -21.24 6.00
C PRO A 221 4.07 -22.65 5.43
N THR A 222 4.47 -23.62 6.24
CA THR A 222 4.67 -25.02 5.81
C THR A 222 3.47 -25.93 6.11
N GLY A 223 2.45 -25.41 6.81
CA GLY A 223 1.36 -26.21 7.35
C GLY A 223 1.68 -26.89 8.68
N ALA A 224 2.91 -26.74 9.19
CA ALA A 224 3.28 -27.18 10.53
C ALA A 224 3.03 -26.06 11.57
N VAL A 225 2.80 -26.47 12.81
CA VAL A 225 2.80 -25.55 13.97
C VAL A 225 4.14 -24.82 14.06
N ASP A 226 4.11 -23.58 14.55
CA ASP A 226 5.29 -22.73 14.69
C ASP A 226 5.99 -22.45 13.34
N THR A 227 5.22 -22.41 12.25
CA THR A 227 5.66 -21.89 10.95
C THR A 227 4.69 -20.83 10.45
N GLY A 228 5.09 -20.04 9.45
CA GLY A 228 4.24 -18.99 8.87
C GLY A 228 4.53 -17.58 9.38
N PRO A 229 3.96 -16.54 8.73
CA PRO A 229 4.13 -15.16 9.12
C PRO A 229 3.58 -14.85 10.50
N ILE A 230 4.16 -13.85 11.16
CA ILE A 230 3.53 -13.21 12.32
C ILE A 230 2.68 -12.05 11.82
N THR A 231 1.39 -12.07 12.14
CA THR A 231 0.43 -11.06 11.66
C THR A 231 0.04 -10.10 12.78
N LEU A 232 0.12 -8.79 12.54
CA LEU A 232 -0.51 -7.74 13.34
C LEU A 232 -1.67 -7.15 12.53
N THR A 233 -2.89 -7.28 13.03
CA THR A 233 -4.08 -6.78 12.32
C THR A 233 -5.10 -6.14 13.26
N ALA A 234 -5.91 -5.22 12.76
CA ALA A 234 -7.14 -4.84 13.44
C ALA A 234 -8.16 -5.99 13.43
N TYR A 235 -9.02 -6.01 14.45
CA TYR A 235 -10.22 -6.83 14.47
C TYR A 235 -11.19 -6.35 13.37
N PRO A 236 -11.90 -7.26 12.67
CA PRO A 236 -12.78 -6.86 11.57
C PRO A 236 -13.85 -5.85 12.00
N ASN A 237 -14.11 -4.86 11.15
CA ASN A 237 -15.10 -3.79 11.38
C ASN A 237 -14.78 -2.89 12.60
N GLU A 238 -13.57 -2.96 13.16
CA GLU A 238 -13.10 -2.06 14.21
C GLU A 238 -11.93 -1.20 13.70
N VAL A 239 -11.70 -0.06 14.35
CA VAL A 239 -10.58 0.85 14.04
C VAL A 239 -9.57 0.80 15.18
N ALA A 240 -8.44 0.14 14.95
CA ALA A 240 -7.29 0.16 15.86
C ALA A 240 -6.31 1.26 15.41
N SER A 241 -6.20 2.32 16.20
CA SER A 241 -5.34 3.47 15.91
C SER A 241 -4.09 3.43 16.78
N ILE A 242 -2.93 3.34 16.16
CA ILE A 242 -1.62 3.33 16.82
C ILE A 242 -1.04 4.73 16.76
N ALA A 243 -0.65 5.25 17.92
CA ALA A 243 0.11 6.49 18.04
C ALA A 243 1.59 6.17 18.30
N GLY A 244 2.41 6.23 17.26
CA GLY A 244 3.86 6.09 17.29
C GLY A 244 4.57 7.23 18.01
N THR A 245 5.89 7.15 18.08
CA THR A 245 6.73 8.23 18.61
C THR A 245 7.16 9.17 17.51
N ALA A 246 7.34 10.44 17.87
CA ALA A 246 7.98 11.43 17.03
C ALA A 246 9.09 12.08 17.85
N THR A 247 10.25 11.42 17.87
CA THR A 247 11.44 11.96 18.56
C THR A 247 12.58 12.18 17.57
N ASN A 248 13.61 12.88 18.03
CA ASN A 248 14.82 13.20 17.28
C ASN A 248 15.83 12.03 17.21
N ASN A 249 15.43 10.82 17.60
CA ASN A 249 16.24 9.59 17.66
C ASN A 249 15.58 8.50 16.78
N PRO A 250 16.25 7.38 16.45
CA PRO A 250 15.59 6.22 15.84
C PRO A 250 14.35 5.87 16.65
N SER A 251 13.19 6.07 16.03
CA SER A 251 11.87 6.01 16.65
C SER A 251 10.82 6.06 15.55
N GLY A 252 9.65 5.50 15.84
CA GLY A 252 8.53 5.37 14.93
C GLY A 252 7.39 4.59 15.58
N ALA A 253 6.49 4.04 14.78
CA ALA A 253 5.42 3.17 15.28
C ALA A 253 5.83 1.69 15.22
N LEU A 254 6.02 1.15 14.01
CA LEU A 254 6.34 -0.26 13.78
C LEU A 254 7.70 -0.38 13.10
N ALA A 255 8.62 -1.15 13.67
CA ALA A 255 9.95 -1.32 13.08
C ALA A 255 10.45 -2.77 13.14
N GLY A 256 11.17 -3.18 12.09
CA GLY A 256 11.97 -4.39 12.08
C GLY A 256 13.24 -4.26 12.93
N LEU A 257 14.26 -5.02 12.55
CA LEU A 257 15.63 -4.88 13.03
C LEU A 257 16.56 -4.96 11.83
N ASN A 258 17.70 -4.26 11.89
CA ASN A 258 18.74 -4.42 10.89
C ASN A 258 19.18 -5.89 10.81
N GLY A 259 18.85 -6.55 9.69
CA GLY A 259 19.10 -7.95 9.43
C GLY A 259 20.57 -8.30 9.13
N GLU A 260 21.45 -7.34 8.87
CA GLU A 260 22.91 -7.61 8.84
C GLU A 260 23.41 -7.98 10.24
N ASN A 261 22.90 -7.27 11.26
CA ASN A 261 23.22 -7.51 12.67
C ASN A 261 22.35 -8.61 13.28
N TYR A 262 21.11 -8.76 12.80
CA TYR A 262 20.11 -9.68 13.32
C TYR A 262 19.43 -10.50 12.20
N PRO A 263 20.17 -11.41 11.52
CA PRO A 263 19.71 -12.07 10.28
C PRO A 263 18.48 -12.97 10.42
N LEU A 264 18.03 -13.24 11.65
CA LEU A 264 16.85 -14.05 11.96
C LEU A 264 15.68 -13.22 12.49
N ALA A 265 15.83 -11.91 12.63
CA ALA A 265 14.80 -11.04 13.21
C ALA A 265 13.98 -10.34 12.12
N GLY A 266 12.74 -9.96 12.45
CA GLY A 266 11.94 -9.08 11.60
C GLY A 266 11.69 -9.63 10.20
N LYS A 267 11.48 -10.94 10.03
CA LYS A 267 11.12 -11.56 8.74
C LYS A 267 9.73 -12.17 8.79
N TRP A 268 9.09 -12.30 7.63
CA TRP A 268 7.75 -12.87 7.47
C TRP A 268 6.73 -12.18 8.37
N ILE A 269 6.54 -10.88 8.16
CA ILE A 269 5.65 -10.04 8.96
C ILE A 269 4.47 -9.59 8.11
N VAL A 270 3.26 -9.61 8.68
CA VAL A 270 2.09 -9.00 8.05
C VAL A 270 1.56 -7.88 8.96
N ILE A 271 1.34 -6.70 8.38
CA ILE A 271 0.74 -5.54 9.04
C ILE A 271 -0.50 -5.15 8.24
N ALA A 272 -1.70 -5.29 8.82
CA ALA A 272 -2.93 -5.11 8.07
C ALA A 272 -4.08 -4.41 8.79
N ASN A 273 -4.87 -3.65 8.03
CA ASN A 273 -6.13 -3.04 8.49
C ASN A 273 -5.99 -2.02 9.66
N LEU A 274 -4.80 -1.46 9.88
CA LEU A 274 -4.52 -0.54 10.99
C LEU A 274 -4.59 0.92 10.55
N ARG A 275 -4.80 1.82 11.52
CA ARG A 275 -4.43 3.23 11.39
C ARG A 275 -3.17 3.49 12.20
N ILE A 276 -2.14 4.04 11.57
CA ILE A 276 -0.82 4.22 12.17
C ILE A 276 -0.38 5.66 11.94
N GLU A 277 -0.20 6.39 13.03
CA GLU A 277 0.50 7.67 13.05
C GLU A 277 1.91 7.41 13.58
N GLY A 278 2.96 7.77 12.86
CA GLY A 278 4.34 7.56 13.30
C GLY A 278 5.31 8.59 12.69
N GLY A 279 5.96 9.38 13.53
CA GLY A 279 7.05 10.28 13.14
C GLY A 279 8.43 9.65 13.38
N GLY A 280 9.43 10.49 13.61
CA GLY A 280 10.79 10.02 13.91
C GLY A 280 11.59 9.61 12.66
N TYR A 281 12.62 8.77 12.83
CA TYR A 281 13.44 8.30 11.69
C TYR A 281 12.81 7.09 10.99
N ASP A 282 11.92 6.36 11.66
CA ASP A 282 11.37 5.10 11.13
C ASP A 282 9.91 5.23 10.69
N GLY A 283 9.24 6.33 11.08
CA GLY A 283 7.91 6.63 10.59
C GLY A 283 6.84 5.63 11.05
N PRO A 284 5.77 5.46 10.27
CA PRO A 284 4.70 4.51 10.58
C PRO A 284 5.17 3.05 10.50
N VAL A 285 5.86 2.67 9.41
CA VAL A 285 6.33 1.30 9.18
C VAL A 285 7.75 1.31 8.60
N ASN A 286 8.71 0.80 9.35
CA ASN A 286 10.07 0.53 8.87
C ASN A 286 10.35 -0.98 8.87
N GLN A 287 10.49 -1.58 7.69
CA GLN A 287 10.91 -2.97 7.51
C GLN A 287 12.35 -3.22 7.98
N GLU A 288 13.17 -2.17 8.00
CA GLU A 288 14.61 -2.18 8.24
C GLU A 288 15.36 -2.97 7.16
N ILE A 289 16.68 -3.10 7.33
CA ILE A 289 17.58 -3.78 6.39
C ILE A 289 17.32 -5.30 6.43
N HIS A 290 17.16 -5.93 5.26
CA HIS A 290 16.87 -7.36 5.10
C HIS A 290 15.62 -7.85 5.86
N GLY A 291 14.58 -7.02 5.96
CA GLY A 291 13.28 -7.41 6.51
C GLY A 291 12.48 -8.24 5.50
N ASP A 292 12.95 -9.44 5.19
CA ASP A 292 12.38 -10.26 4.11
C ASP A 292 10.93 -10.71 4.38
N HIS A 293 10.14 -10.84 3.31
CA HIS A 293 8.79 -11.40 3.28
C HIS A 293 7.75 -10.57 4.05
N TRP A 294 7.83 -9.25 3.99
CA TRP A 294 6.84 -8.36 4.62
C TRP A 294 5.63 -8.14 3.74
N ARG A 295 4.45 -8.11 4.35
CA ARG A 295 3.22 -7.63 3.75
C ARG A 295 2.68 -6.46 4.57
N VAL A 296 2.54 -5.29 3.95
CA VAL A 296 1.94 -4.10 4.55
C VAL A 296 0.70 -3.78 3.74
N VAL A 297 -0.48 -4.13 4.26
CA VAL A 297 -1.72 -4.20 3.46
C VAL A 297 -2.88 -3.44 4.09
N ASN A 298 -3.54 -2.58 3.30
CA ASN A 298 -4.79 -1.91 3.71
C ASN A 298 -4.65 -1.13 5.04
N ASN A 299 -3.56 -0.38 5.21
CA ASN A 299 -3.37 0.49 6.37
C ASN A 299 -3.57 1.95 5.99
N GLU A 300 -4.01 2.77 6.96
CA GLU A 300 -3.92 4.23 6.91
C GLU A 300 -2.62 4.65 7.62
N LEU A 301 -1.68 5.26 6.90
CA LEU A 301 -0.33 5.60 7.36
C LEU A 301 -0.11 7.11 7.29
N THR A 302 0.21 7.70 8.44
CA THR A 302 0.33 9.15 8.62
C THR A 302 1.56 9.49 9.45
N ALA A 303 2.14 10.67 9.22
CA ALA A 303 3.29 11.16 9.99
C ALA A 303 3.15 12.66 10.28
N THR A 304 1.95 13.08 10.66
CA THR A 304 1.63 14.48 10.97
C THR A 304 2.41 15.02 12.16
N THR A 305 2.92 14.12 13.00
CA THR A 305 3.78 14.44 14.15
C THR A 305 5.27 14.51 13.80
N GLY A 306 5.65 14.21 12.55
CA GLY A 306 7.02 14.27 12.08
C GLY A 306 7.65 15.66 12.30
N VAL A 307 8.88 15.67 12.82
CA VAL A 307 9.63 16.89 13.11
C VAL A 307 10.22 17.43 11.80
N THR A 308 9.84 18.64 11.40
CA THR A 308 10.19 19.20 10.08
C THR A 308 11.46 20.06 10.05
N SER A 309 12.00 20.42 11.21
CA SER A 309 13.18 21.29 11.30
C SER A 309 13.96 21.07 12.59
N GLY A 310 15.22 21.51 12.63
CA GLY A 310 16.11 21.40 13.78
C GLY A 310 17.31 20.49 13.51
N ALA A 311 18.02 20.09 14.57
CA ALA A 311 19.26 19.31 14.46
C ALA A 311 19.03 17.85 14.02
N SER A 312 17.81 17.34 14.15
CA SER A 312 17.43 15.96 13.89
C SER A 312 15.97 15.89 13.42
N PRO A 313 15.64 16.45 12.25
CA PRO A 313 14.30 16.30 11.67
C PRO A 313 14.02 14.82 11.37
N SER A 314 12.74 14.48 11.28
CA SER A 314 12.27 13.12 10.93
C SER A 314 12.68 12.75 9.50
N ARG A 315 13.18 11.53 9.28
CA ARG A 315 13.74 11.07 7.99
C ARG A 315 13.20 9.69 7.63
N MET A 316 11.97 9.61 7.16
CA MET A 316 11.20 8.38 7.12
C MET A 316 10.37 8.20 5.84
N GLY A 317 9.91 6.98 5.58
CA GLY A 317 8.78 6.73 4.69
C GLY A 317 7.49 6.58 5.50
N GLY A 318 6.33 6.70 4.85
CA GLY A 318 5.11 6.03 5.32
C GLY A 318 5.35 4.52 5.43
N ILE A 319 6.05 3.95 4.44
CA ILE A 319 6.68 2.63 4.48
C ILE A 319 8.14 2.77 4.03
N THR A 320 9.09 2.17 4.75
CA THR A 320 10.51 2.21 4.39
C THR A 320 11.24 0.88 4.66
N GLY A 321 12.34 0.64 3.96
CA GLY A 321 13.29 -0.46 4.22
C GLY A 321 13.59 -1.33 2.99
N ASN A 322 14.30 -2.44 3.21
CA ASN A 322 14.68 -3.36 2.14
C ASN A 322 14.62 -4.84 2.54
N GLY A 323 14.62 -5.72 1.52
CA GLY A 323 14.46 -7.15 1.70
C GLY A 323 13.70 -7.79 0.54
N VAL A 324 13.76 -9.12 0.46
CA VAL A 324 13.11 -9.86 -0.62
C VAL A 324 11.63 -10.09 -0.34
N ASP A 325 10.82 -10.19 -1.40
CA ASP A 325 9.41 -10.57 -1.36
C ASP A 325 8.55 -9.64 -0.48
N ALA A 326 8.73 -8.33 -0.66
CA ALA A 326 7.96 -7.28 0.00
C ALA A 326 6.69 -6.94 -0.80
N HIS A 327 5.54 -6.91 -0.12
CA HIS A 327 4.23 -6.60 -0.70
C HIS A 327 3.60 -5.41 0.04
N TRP A 328 3.56 -4.24 -0.59
CA TRP A 328 3.01 -3.02 -0.02
C TRP A 328 1.76 -2.64 -0.80
N LEU A 329 0.61 -3.14 -0.34
CA LEU A 329 -0.60 -3.24 -1.14
C LEU A 329 -1.76 -2.46 -0.52
N GLY A 330 -2.40 -1.58 -1.29
CA GLY A 330 -3.67 -1.02 -0.88
C GLY A 330 -3.62 -0.09 0.32
N ASN A 331 -2.47 0.50 0.64
CA ASN A 331 -2.34 1.42 1.77
C ASN A 331 -2.78 2.84 1.37
N HIS A 332 -3.35 3.55 2.33
CA HIS A 332 -3.61 4.98 2.25
C HIS A 332 -2.51 5.71 3.01
N ILE A 333 -1.59 6.34 2.28
CA ILE A 333 -0.40 6.99 2.84
C ILE A 333 -0.54 8.48 2.63
N HIS A 334 -0.73 9.24 3.71
CA HIS A 334 -1.00 10.66 3.58
C HIS A 334 -0.49 11.51 4.74
N ASP A 335 -0.40 12.82 4.48
CA ASP A 335 0.06 13.83 5.44
C ASP A 335 1.43 13.46 6.05
N ILE A 336 2.36 13.03 5.20
CA ILE A 336 3.73 12.70 5.61
C ILE A 336 4.57 13.97 5.59
N GLN A 337 5.13 14.35 6.74
CA GLN A 337 5.99 15.52 6.88
C GLN A 337 7.26 15.19 7.68
N GLY A 338 8.38 15.83 7.36
CA GLY A 338 9.64 15.63 8.06
C GLY A 338 10.75 16.51 7.49
N SER A 339 11.96 15.96 7.44
CA SER A 339 13.13 16.56 6.80
C SER A 339 12.87 16.76 5.32
N GLU A 340 13.24 17.93 4.82
CA GLU A 340 13.22 18.22 3.39
C GLU A 340 14.13 17.22 2.66
N ASN A 341 13.61 16.57 1.62
CA ASN A 341 14.23 15.51 0.82
C ASN A 341 14.25 14.10 1.39
N GLU A 342 13.98 13.90 2.69
CA GLU A 342 14.16 12.60 3.37
C GLU A 342 12.87 12.07 4.02
N ALA A 343 11.73 12.75 3.86
CA ALA A 343 10.42 12.23 4.27
C ALA A 343 9.54 11.88 3.06
N HIS A 344 9.26 10.60 2.85
CA HIS A 344 8.67 10.06 1.63
C HIS A 344 7.32 9.37 1.91
N GLY A 345 6.48 9.20 0.89
CA GLY A 345 5.37 8.26 0.98
C GLY A 345 5.88 6.83 1.16
N ILE A 346 6.71 6.39 0.21
CA ILE A 346 7.41 5.10 0.24
C ILE A 346 8.89 5.29 -0.07
N TYR A 347 9.76 4.59 0.66
CA TYR A 347 11.22 4.61 0.49
C TYR A 347 11.81 3.20 0.42
N ILE A 348 12.36 2.83 -0.74
CA ILE A 348 13.15 1.60 -0.91
C ILE A 348 14.63 1.98 -0.81
N ASP A 349 15.34 1.35 0.11
CA ASP A 349 16.70 1.75 0.48
C ASP A 349 17.78 0.69 0.24
N GLY A 350 17.48 -0.35 -0.53
CA GLY A 350 18.41 -1.43 -0.80
C GLY A 350 17.86 -2.57 -1.65
N GLU A 351 18.60 -3.68 -1.67
CA GLU A 351 18.30 -4.85 -2.50
C GLU A 351 17.04 -5.57 -1.99
N GLY A 352 16.26 -6.12 -2.91
CA GLY A 352 15.04 -6.83 -2.56
C GLY A 352 14.23 -7.25 -3.78
N SER A 353 12.96 -7.55 -3.53
CA SER A 353 11.95 -7.64 -4.58
C SER A 353 10.63 -7.11 -4.03
N TYR A 354 9.97 -6.26 -4.81
CA TYR A 354 8.92 -5.39 -4.30
C TYR A 354 7.71 -5.39 -5.23
N ASP A 355 6.55 -5.64 -4.66
CA ASP A 355 5.24 -5.40 -5.26
C ASP A 355 4.56 -4.23 -4.53
N ILE A 356 4.57 -3.07 -5.16
CA ILE A 356 4.03 -1.81 -4.64
C ILE A 356 2.82 -1.46 -5.47
N ALA A 357 1.63 -1.81 -4.96
CA ALA A 357 0.43 -1.70 -5.77
C ALA A 357 -0.82 -1.27 -5.04
N TRP A 358 -1.74 -0.67 -5.79
CA TRP A 358 -3.07 -0.27 -5.30
C TRP A 358 -3.05 0.73 -4.15
N ASN A 359 -1.92 1.39 -3.88
CA ASN A 359 -1.83 2.38 -2.81
C ASN A 359 -2.44 3.72 -3.27
N ASP A 360 -2.99 4.47 -2.31
CA ASP A 360 -3.28 5.89 -2.46
C ASP A 360 -2.27 6.69 -1.64
N ILE A 361 -1.40 7.42 -2.33
CA ILE A 361 -0.28 8.15 -1.74
C ILE A 361 -0.48 9.63 -2.03
N HIS A 362 -0.72 10.44 -1.00
CA HIS A 362 -0.98 11.84 -1.24
C HIS A 362 -0.60 12.79 -0.11
N ASP A 363 -0.50 14.09 -0.43
CA ASP A 363 -0.17 15.13 0.55
C ASP A 363 1.16 14.81 1.27
N ILE A 364 2.19 14.52 0.46
CA ILE A 364 3.54 14.29 0.94
C ILE A 364 4.26 15.64 0.99
N HIS A 365 4.49 16.15 2.19
CA HIS A 365 4.84 17.55 2.42
C HIS A 365 6.36 17.85 2.36
N SER A 366 7.24 16.86 2.47
CA SER A 366 8.69 17.14 2.56
C SER A 366 9.58 16.37 1.57
N GLY A 367 9.05 15.39 0.84
CA GLY A 367 9.84 14.58 -0.07
C GLY A 367 9.06 14.04 -1.26
N LYS A 368 9.24 12.76 -1.56
CA LYS A 368 8.77 12.11 -2.81
C LYS A 368 7.63 11.16 -2.50
N GLY A 369 6.76 10.91 -3.49
CA GLY A 369 5.68 9.94 -3.35
C GLY A 369 6.25 8.54 -3.17
N ILE A 370 7.00 8.08 -4.17
CA ILE A 370 7.75 6.82 -4.13
C ILE A 370 9.21 7.10 -4.49
N GLN A 371 10.13 6.61 -3.69
CA GLN A 371 11.56 6.85 -3.82
C GLN A 371 12.32 5.52 -3.78
N LEU A 372 13.18 5.32 -4.78
CA LEU A 372 14.21 4.28 -4.79
C LEU A 372 15.56 4.97 -4.62
N PHE A 373 16.34 4.62 -3.61
CA PHE A 373 17.70 5.11 -3.43
C PHE A 373 18.53 4.15 -2.58
N ALA A 374 19.63 3.65 -3.12
CA ALA A 374 20.61 2.88 -2.40
C ALA A 374 22.02 3.45 -2.63
N ASN A 375 22.82 3.49 -1.58
CA ASN A 375 24.18 4.05 -1.61
C ASN A 375 25.16 3.31 -0.68
N GLY A 376 24.79 2.11 -0.25
CA GLY A 376 25.60 1.25 0.62
C GLY A 376 25.40 1.49 2.11
N GLY A 377 24.76 2.60 2.50
CA GLY A 377 24.51 2.93 3.90
C GLY A 377 23.60 1.94 4.62
N ASN A 378 22.70 1.29 3.88
CA ASN A 378 21.66 0.40 4.40
C ASN A 378 21.86 -1.06 3.95
N GLY A 379 23.12 -1.50 3.83
CA GLY A 379 23.50 -2.88 3.51
C GLY A 379 23.43 -3.25 2.02
N SER A 380 23.08 -2.29 1.16
CA SER A 380 23.06 -2.48 -0.30
C SER A 380 23.40 -1.19 -1.05
N ASP A 381 24.09 -1.36 -2.19
CA ASP A 381 24.34 -0.33 -3.21
C ASP A 381 23.37 -0.44 -4.40
N VAL A 382 22.48 -1.44 -4.40
CA VAL A 382 21.66 -1.79 -5.56
C VAL A 382 20.18 -1.95 -5.20
N ILE A 383 19.33 -1.65 -6.15
CA ILE A 383 17.88 -1.87 -6.13
C ILE A 383 17.50 -2.50 -7.47
N ASP A 384 16.97 -3.72 -7.39
CA ASP A 384 16.42 -4.48 -8.51
C ASP A 384 14.98 -4.94 -8.19
N ASP A 385 14.30 -5.54 -9.17
CA ASP A 385 13.06 -6.32 -8.97
C ASP A 385 11.92 -5.53 -8.30
N VAL A 386 11.66 -4.34 -8.83
CA VAL A 386 10.61 -3.44 -8.31
C VAL A 386 9.46 -3.36 -9.30
N ALA A 387 8.25 -3.71 -8.87
CA ALA A 387 7.01 -3.43 -9.57
C ALA A 387 6.24 -2.31 -8.82
N ILE A 388 6.04 -1.17 -9.48
CA ILE A 388 5.21 -0.06 -8.99
C ILE A 388 4.00 0.02 -9.91
N HIS A 389 2.82 -0.36 -9.44
CA HIS A 389 1.66 -0.38 -10.32
C HIS A 389 0.30 -0.11 -9.70
N HIS A 390 -0.62 0.41 -10.49
CA HIS A 390 -2.00 0.67 -10.03
C HIS A 390 -2.05 1.60 -8.81
N ASN A 391 -1.02 2.43 -8.58
CA ASN A 391 -1.00 3.39 -7.48
C ASN A 391 -1.61 4.72 -7.91
N ARG A 392 -2.27 5.40 -6.98
CA ARG A 392 -2.57 6.83 -7.06
C ARG A 392 -1.49 7.58 -6.31
N VAL A 393 -0.79 8.50 -6.98
CA VAL A 393 0.21 9.37 -6.34
C VAL A 393 -0.15 10.81 -6.63
N SER A 394 -0.43 11.61 -5.60
CA SER A 394 -0.87 12.99 -5.81
C SER A 394 -0.38 14.01 -4.78
N ARG A 395 -0.28 15.28 -5.15
CA ARG A 395 0.07 16.39 -4.22
C ARG A 395 1.35 16.10 -3.42
N VAL A 396 2.43 15.92 -4.14
CA VAL A 396 3.77 15.64 -3.57
C VAL A 396 4.64 16.87 -3.73
N THR A 397 5.37 17.29 -2.69
CA THR A 397 6.19 18.51 -2.74
C THR A 397 7.47 18.39 -3.56
N GLN A 398 7.84 17.20 -4.01
CA GLN A 398 8.91 16.98 -4.97
C GLN A 398 8.44 16.13 -6.15
N PHE A 399 8.95 14.90 -6.27
CA PHE A 399 8.70 14.01 -7.41
C PHE A 399 7.63 12.98 -7.05
N GLY A 400 6.73 12.69 -8.00
CA GLY A 400 5.74 11.63 -7.82
C GLY A 400 6.42 10.27 -7.60
N ILE A 401 7.20 9.83 -8.58
CA ILE A 401 8.04 8.64 -8.53
C ILE A 401 9.48 9.04 -8.87
N ASN A 402 10.44 8.66 -8.02
CA ASN A 402 11.86 8.97 -8.22
C ASN A 402 12.71 7.69 -8.20
N ILE A 403 13.34 7.40 -9.33
CA ILE A 403 14.26 6.27 -9.54
C ILE A 403 15.68 6.80 -9.40
N ALA A 404 16.25 6.75 -8.19
CA ALA A 404 17.55 7.36 -7.90
C ALA A 404 18.69 6.33 -7.80
N ASP A 405 19.87 6.79 -7.38
CA ASP A 405 21.11 6.02 -7.23
C ASP A 405 20.87 4.61 -6.69
N GLY A 406 21.62 3.65 -7.24
CA GLY A 406 21.49 2.22 -6.94
C GLY A 406 20.37 1.51 -7.70
N SER A 407 19.40 2.22 -8.28
CA SER A 407 18.37 1.60 -9.15
C SER A 407 19.00 1.08 -10.43
N ARG A 408 18.84 -0.23 -10.70
CA ARG A 408 19.52 -0.94 -11.80
C ARG A 408 18.58 -1.75 -12.68
N ASP A 409 18.21 -2.97 -12.30
CA ASP A 409 17.56 -3.94 -13.20
C ASP A 409 16.11 -4.25 -12.80
N ARG A 410 15.32 -4.73 -13.78
CA ARG A 410 13.99 -5.34 -13.56
C ARG A 410 13.02 -4.42 -12.81
N ILE A 411 13.09 -3.12 -13.09
CA ILE A 411 12.13 -2.13 -12.60
C ILE A 411 10.98 -1.98 -13.60
N ALA A 412 9.76 -2.05 -13.10
CA ALA A 412 8.53 -1.90 -13.87
C ALA A 412 7.59 -0.90 -13.21
N ILE A 413 7.14 0.10 -13.97
CA ILE A 413 6.24 1.17 -13.54
C ILE A 413 5.03 1.14 -14.49
N TYR A 414 3.87 0.68 -14.03
CA TYR A 414 2.72 0.53 -14.93
C TYR A 414 1.35 0.77 -14.31
N ASP A 415 0.39 1.23 -15.12
CA ASP A 415 -0.96 1.57 -14.67
C ASP A 415 -1.01 2.51 -13.46
N ASN A 416 -0.02 3.38 -13.25
CA ASN A 416 -0.09 4.37 -12.17
C ASN A 416 -0.78 5.65 -12.65
N ILE A 417 -1.47 6.33 -11.75
CA ILE A 417 -1.98 7.68 -11.95
C ILE A 417 -1.18 8.61 -11.04
N VAL A 418 -0.39 9.51 -11.66
CA VAL A 418 0.52 10.41 -10.94
C VAL A 418 0.21 11.86 -11.28
N THR A 419 -0.22 12.63 -10.29
CA THR A 419 -0.72 13.99 -10.49
C THR A 419 -0.15 15.00 -9.50
N GLU A 420 -0.09 16.26 -9.92
CA GLU A 420 0.17 17.39 -9.00
C GLU A 420 1.45 17.26 -8.15
N ALA A 421 2.47 16.55 -8.65
CA ALA A 421 3.81 16.65 -8.09
C ALA A 421 4.35 18.07 -8.33
N ALA A 422 5.00 18.65 -7.33
CA ALA A 422 5.56 20.00 -7.43
C ALA A 422 6.71 20.08 -8.44
N ALA A 423 7.49 19.00 -8.54
CA ALA A 423 8.45 18.77 -9.61
C ALA A 423 7.90 17.72 -10.61
N ALA A 424 8.74 16.84 -11.14
CA ALA A 424 8.32 15.86 -12.14
C ALA A 424 7.39 14.78 -11.58
N GLY A 425 6.52 14.25 -12.47
CA GLY A 425 5.72 13.07 -12.15
C GLY A 425 6.59 11.83 -12.03
N LEU A 426 7.56 11.67 -12.94
CA LEU A 426 8.57 10.61 -12.92
C LEU A 426 9.96 11.19 -13.15
N ARG A 427 10.91 10.81 -12.30
CA ARG A 427 12.32 11.21 -12.38
C ARG A 427 13.24 10.00 -12.43
N PHE A 428 14.22 10.05 -13.32
CA PHE A 428 15.40 9.19 -13.33
C PHE A 428 16.61 9.97 -12.86
N ASN A 429 17.24 9.44 -11.81
CA ASN A 429 18.38 10.03 -11.14
C ASN A 429 19.41 8.94 -10.78
N THR A 430 19.81 8.13 -11.76
CA THR A 430 20.78 7.03 -11.60
C THR A 430 21.58 6.88 -12.91
N VAL A 431 22.73 6.21 -12.85
CA VAL A 431 23.57 5.86 -14.01
C VAL A 431 23.58 4.37 -14.33
N ASP A 432 22.97 3.54 -13.46
CA ASP A 432 23.04 2.08 -13.54
C ASP A 432 21.78 1.44 -14.12
N LEU A 433 20.80 2.22 -14.56
CA LEU A 433 19.49 1.71 -14.97
C LEU A 433 19.55 0.91 -16.28
N HIS A 434 18.96 -0.29 -16.29
CA HIS A 434 18.84 -1.16 -17.45
C HIS A 434 17.43 -1.77 -17.55
N GLY A 435 16.82 -1.65 -18.73
CA GLY A 435 15.57 -2.31 -19.08
C GLY A 435 14.36 -1.92 -18.24
N CYS A 436 14.34 -0.71 -17.66
CA CYS A 436 13.21 -0.19 -16.89
C CYS A 436 12.00 0.02 -17.81
N ARG A 437 10.86 -0.59 -17.44
CA ARG A 437 9.62 -0.56 -18.23
C ARG A 437 8.66 0.46 -17.65
N VAL A 438 8.24 1.42 -18.45
CA VAL A 438 7.27 2.45 -18.06
C VAL A 438 6.07 2.37 -19.00
N TYR A 439 5.03 1.64 -18.59
CA TYR A 439 3.92 1.27 -19.46
C TYR A 439 2.56 1.73 -18.95
N ASN A 440 1.70 2.26 -19.83
CA ASN A 440 0.29 2.49 -19.51
C ASN A 440 0.08 3.34 -18.25
N ASN A 441 0.93 4.31 -17.96
CA ASN A 441 0.72 5.23 -16.84
C ASN A 441 0.03 6.52 -17.33
N THR A 442 -0.69 7.18 -16.42
CA THR A 442 -1.24 8.53 -16.66
C THR A 442 -0.54 9.53 -15.74
N PHE A 443 0.23 10.44 -16.34
CA PHE A 443 0.86 11.57 -15.66
C PHE A 443 0.14 12.86 -16.03
N HIS A 444 -0.41 13.57 -15.05
CA HIS A 444 -1.22 14.76 -15.33
C HIS A 444 -0.97 15.91 -14.36
N GLY A 445 -0.65 17.09 -14.90
CA GLY A 445 -0.58 18.33 -14.10
C GLY A 445 0.55 18.34 -13.08
N ASN A 446 1.64 17.62 -13.36
CA ASN A 446 2.89 17.69 -12.58
C ASN A 446 3.65 18.99 -12.91
N ASN A 447 4.78 19.22 -12.25
CA ASN A 447 5.52 20.48 -12.22
C ASN A 447 4.66 21.64 -11.68
N THR A 448 3.99 21.43 -10.53
CA THR A 448 3.14 22.48 -9.96
C THR A 448 3.92 23.69 -9.45
N ALA A 449 5.21 23.52 -9.14
CA ALA A 449 6.14 24.61 -8.79
C ALA A 449 6.55 25.46 -10.00
N SER A 450 6.27 25.01 -11.23
CA SER A 450 6.66 25.70 -12.48
C SER A 450 8.16 25.96 -12.54
N GLY A 451 8.97 24.97 -12.16
CA GLY A 451 10.42 25.05 -12.26
C GLY A 451 10.88 24.85 -13.70
N ASP A 452 11.72 25.75 -14.19
CA ASP A 452 12.22 25.73 -15.58
C ASP A 452 13.02 24.47 -15.94
N VAL A 453 13.57 23.78 -14.93
CA VAL A 453 14.31 22.52 -15.11
C VAL A 453 13.43 21.28 -14.99
N TYR A 454 12.16 21.43 -14.63
CA TYR A 454 11.24 20.31 -14.44
C TYR A 454 10.38 20.07 -15.68
N GLY A 455 10.17 18.81 -16.00
CA GLY A 455 9.14 18.35 -16.94
C GLY A 455 8.16 17.41 -16.26
N VAL A 456 7.22 16.84 -17.01
CA VAL A 456 6.42 15.71 -16.53
C VAL A 456 7.31 14.49 -16.29
N LEU A 457 8.27 14.26 -17.20
CA LEU A 457 9.33 13.27 -17.15
C LEU A 457 10.68 13.96 -17.02
N MET A 458 11.57 13.46 -16.16
CA MET A 458 12.84 14.12 -15.85
C MET A 458 14.02 13.13 -15.85
N ASN A 459 15.16 13.54 -16.40
CA ASN A 459 16.41 12.79 -16.32
C ASN A 459 17.60 13.69 -15.94
N ASP A 460 18.27 13.33 -14.85
CA ASP A 460 19.41 14.09 -14.30
C ASP A 460 20.79 13.47 -14.57
N TRP A 461 20.85 12.31 -15.21
CA TRP A 461 22.12 11.62 -15.46
C TRP A 461 22.20 11.01 -16.85
N GLY A 462 23.41 10.70 -17.29
CA GLY A 462 23.61 9.94 -18.53
C GLY A 462 23.15 8.50 -18.33
N LEU A 463 21.94 8.18 -18.77
CA LEU A 463 21.39 6.83 -18.72
C LEU A 463 22.07 5.92 -19.75
N PRO A 464 22.24 4.61 -19.47
CA PRO A 464 22.65 3.63 -20.46
C PRO A 464 21.70 3.57 -21.68
N ALA A 465 22.20 3.11 -22.81
CA ALA A 465 21.43 3.09 -24.06
C ALA A 465 20.24 2.10 -24.07
N ASP A 466 20.21 1.17 -23.12
CA ASP A 466 19.18 0.18 -22.90
C ASP A 466 18.42 0.44 -21.58
N ALA A 467 18.53 1.64 -21.01
CA ALA A 467 17.95 1.96 -19.71
C ALA A 467 16.42 1.89 -19.70
N LEU A 468 15.76 2.30 -20.79
CA LEU A 468 14.32 2.58 -20.79
C LEU A 468 13.55 1.86 -21.90
N ASP A 469 12.34 1.40 -21.57
CA ASP A 469 11.26 1.10 -22.51
C ASP A 469 9.99 1.84 -22.04
N VAL A 470 9.69 2.98 -22.66
CA VAL A 470 8.60 3.91 -22.31
C VAL A 470 7.51 3.85 -23.38
N ARG A 471 6.40 3.19 -23.06
CA ARG A 471 5.32 2.95 -24.03
C ARG A 471 3.94 3.19 -23.47
N ASP A 472 3.05 3.54 -24.37
CA ASP A 472 1.63 3.53 -24.14
C ASP A 472 1.17 4.37 -22.94
N ASN A 473 1.95 5.38 -22.53
CA ASN A 473 1.60 6.28 -21.44
C ASN A 473 0.82 7.49 -21.94
N ILE A 474 0.10 8.17 -21.03
CA ILE A 474 -0.44 9.51 -21.25
C ILE A 474 0.36 10.51 -20.40
N PHE A 475 0.97 11.49 -21.05
CA PHE A 475 1.65 12.63 -20.42
C PHE A 475 0.90 13.92 -20.73
N VAL A 476 0.22 14.47 -19.72
CA VAL A 476 -0.41 15.79 -19.78
C VAL A 476 0.39 16.79 -18.96
N ALA A 477 1.14 17.63 -19.65
CA ALA A 477 1.89 18.72 -19.03
C ALA A 477 0.94 19.85 -18.59
N ARG A 478 1.32 20.53 -17.52
CA ARG A 478 0.63 21.76 -17.12
C ARG A 478 0.91 22.84 -18.17
N SER A 479 -0.09 23.69 -18.45
CA SER A 479 0.08 24.81 -19.39
C SER A 479 1.34 25.62 -19.10
N GLY A 480 2.22 25.76 -20.10
CA GLY A 480 3.48 26.50 -19.99
C GLY A 480 4.61 25.75 -19.27
N THR A 481 4.52 24.42 -19.22
CA THR A 481 5.59 23.54 -18.68
C THR A 481 5.99 22.49 -19.71
N HIS A 482 7.18 21.92 -19.55
CA HIS A 482 7.75 20.94 -20.47
C HIS A 482 7.21 19.51 -20.23
N TYR A 483 7.20 18.70 -21.28
CA TYR A 483 7.13 17.24 -21.16
C TYR A 483 8.39 16.69 -20.53
N PHE A 484 9.55 17.16 -20.98
CA PHE A 484 10.86 16.69 -20.57
C PHE A 484 11.60 17.73 -19.73
N GLY A 485 12.34 17.26 -18.73
CA GLY A 485 13.22 18.11 -17.93
C GLY A 485 14.44 17.35 -17.42
N GLY A 486 15.14 17.98 -16.48
CA GLY A 486 16.34 17.45 -15.86
C GLY A 486 17.62 18.14 -16.33
N SER A 487 18.68 17.95 -15.55
CA SER A 487 19.98 18.55 -15.82
C SER A 487 20.64 18.00 -17.09
N VAL A 488 20.30 16.77 -17.48
CA VAL A 488 20.77 16.08 -18.69
C VAL A 488 19.68 16.04 -19.77
N GLY A 489 18.44 15.73 -19.37
CA GLY A 489 17.32 15.57 -20.31
C GLY A 489 17.37 14.24 -21.06
N PHE A 490 16.65 14.15 -22.18
CA PHE A 490 16.57 12.96 -23.03
C PHE A 490 16.94 13.33 -24.46
N ASP A 491 17.77 12.50 -25.10
CA ASP A 491 18.08 12.64 -26.53
C ASP A 491 17.56 11.47 -27.40
N GLY A 492 16.94 10.47 -26.75
CA GLY A 492 16.37 9.29 -27.39
C GLY A 492 17.36 8.15 -27.58
N THR A 493 18.59 8.28 -27.05
CA THR A 493 19.58 7.20 -27.05
C THR A 493 19.45 6.26 -25.86
N GLU A 494 18.66 6.63 -24.83
CA GLU A 494 18.52 5.92 -23.55
C GLU A 494 17.63 4.67 -23.62
N GLY A 495 17.03 4.41 -24.79
CA GLY A 495 16.19 3.24 -25.01
C GLY A 495 15.03 3.52 -25.97
N VAL A 496 13.87 2.94 -25.68
CA VAL A 496 12.69 3.06 -26.54
C VAL A 496 11.68 4.03 -25.95
N PHE A 497 11.25 4.99 -26.76
CA PHE A 497 10.03 5.76 -26.55
C PHE A 497 9.10 5.50 -27.75
N ALA A 498 7.91 4.96 -27.48
CA ALA A 498 6.97 4.63 -28.54
C ALA A 498 5.51 4.69 -28.06
N ARG A 499 4.64 5.32 -28.87
CA ARG A 499 3.18 5.31 -28.67
C ARG A 499 2.74 5.93 -27.36
N ASN A 500 3.43 6.98 -26.89
CA ASN A 500 2.90 7.76 -25.79
C ASN A 500 2.03 8.90 -26.34
N LEU A 501 1.01 9.26 -25.58
CA LEU A 501 0.22 10.46 -25.81
C LEU A 501 0.85 11.62 -25.05
N TRP A 502 0.99 12.76 -25.71
CA TRP A 502 1.58 13.98 -25.18
C TRP A 502 0.61 15.15 -25.38
N PHE A 503 0.26 15.87 -24.31
CA PHE A 503 -0.63 17.02 -24.38
C PHE A 503 -0.24 18.17 -23.46
N GLY A 504 -0.35 19.41 -23.96
CA GLY A 504 -0.20 20.64 -23.17
C GLY A 504 1.22 21.16 -22.94
N GLY A 505 2.25 20.39 -23.32
CA GLY A 505 3.66 20.79 -23.20
C GLY A 505 4.11 21.74 -24.31
N ASP A 506 5.16 22.51 -24.04
CA ASP A 506 5.74 23.53 -24.93
C ASP A 506 7.03 23.08 -25.66
N ASP A 507 7.49 21.86 -25.41
CA ASP A 507 8.61 21.19 -26.08
C ASP A 507 8.14 20.06 -27.03
N GLY A 508 9.07 19.57 -27.84
CA GLY A 508 8.79 18.58 -28.90
C GLY A 508 8.87 17.14 -28.40
N THR A 509 8.16 16.24 -29.08
CA THR A 509 8.06 14.81 -28.73
C THR A 509 8.88 13.91 -29.66
N ALA A 510 9.91 14.46 -30.31
CA ALA A 510 10.64 13.80 -31.39
C ALA A 510 11.40 12.53 -30.96
N ILE A 511 11.66 12.35 -29.67
CA ILE A 511 12.28 11.12 -29.13
C ILE A 511 11.32 9.93 -29.18
N ASP A 512 9.99 10.18 -29.18
CA ASP A 512 8.99 9.14 -29.29
C ASP A 512 8.70 8.83 -30.76
N SER A 513 9.13 7.64 -31.16
CA SER A 513 9.04 7.15 -32.54
C SER A 513 7.62 7.01 -33.11
N ALA A 514 6.60 7.03 -32.23
CA ALA A 514 5.20 6.91 -32.60
C ALA A 514 4.32 7.81 -31.71
N ALA A 515 4.79 9.01 -31.41
CA ALA A 515 4.10 9.97 -30.56
C ALA A 515 2.70 10.31 -31.07
N LEU A 516 1.73 10.37 -30.15
CA LEU A 516 0.43 10.96 -30.40
C LEU A 516 0.34 12.31 -29.66
N VAL A 517 0.17 13.41 -30.41
CA VAL A 517 0.07 14.75 -29.82
C VAL A 517 -1.36 15.27 -29.94
N ALA A 518 -2.17 15.00 -28.92
CA ALA A 518 -3.59 15.34 -28.89
C ALA A 518 -4.14 15.33 -27.46
N ASP A 519 -5.27 15.99 -27.23
CA ASP A 519 -5.97 15.92 -25.94
C ASP A 519 -6.46 14.49 -25.67
N PRO A 520 -6.18 13.87 -24.50
CA PRO A 520 -6.66 12.52 -24.17
C PRO A 520 -8.18 12.44 -23.99
N HIS A 521 -8.90 13.56 -23.93
CA HIS A 521 -10.34 13.61 -23.69
C HIS A 521 -10.75 12.85 -22.41
N PHE A 522 -10.14 13.17 -21.27
CA PHE A 522 -10.59 12.60 -20.00
C PHE A 522 -12.04 13.03 -19.68
N VAL A 523 -12.78 12.17 -18.98
CA VAL A 523 -14.16 12.45 -18.52
C VAL A 523 -14.19 13.69 -17.62
N ALA A 524 -13.28 13.77 -16.64
CA ALA A 524 -13.11 14.95 -15.79
C ALA A 524 -11.64 15.11 -15.34
N PRO A 525 -10.78 15.78 -16.13
CA PRO A 525 -9.36 15.96 -15.83
C PRO A 525 -9.12 16.41 -14.37
N GLY A 526 -8.27 15.69 -13.63
CA GLY A 526 -7.96 15.96 -12.22
C GLY A 526 -8.81 15.19 -11.21
N SER A 527 -9.90 14.55 -11.63
CA SER A 527 -10.76 13.74 -10.74
C SER A 527 -11.16 12.39 -11.34
N ASP A 528 -11.39 12.34 -12.65
CA ASP A 528 -11.72 11.14 -13.40
C ASP A 528 -10.90 11.11 -14.71
N PHE A 529 -9.92 10.21 -14.73
CA PHE A 529 -9.00 10.01 -15.84
C PHE A 529 -9.47 8.93 -16.83
N HIS A 530 -10.70 8.43 -16.70
CA HIS A 530 -11.29 7.60 -17.75
C HIS A 530 -11.33 8.38 -19.07
N LEU A 531 -11.11 7.68 -20.17
CA LEU A 531 -11.22 8.24 -21.50
C LEU A 531 -12.70 8.46 -21.85
N ALA A 532 -13.01 9.57 -22.49
CA ALA A 532 -14.32 9.82 -23.08
C ALA A 532 -14.38 9.27 -24.51
N ALA A 533 -15.61 9.04 -25.00
CA ALA A 533 -15.84 8.60 -26.37
C ALA A 533 -15.14 9.52 -27.40
N GLY A 534 -14.40 8.92 -28.34
CA GLY A 534 -13.64 9.65 -29.35
C GLY A 534 -12.29 10.19 -28.87
N SER A 535 -11.82 9.78 -27.69
CA SER A 535 -10.43 9.98 -27.29
C SER A 535 -9.46 9.38 -28.32
N PRO A 536 -8.38 10.08 -28.67
CA PRO A 536 -7.33 9.54 -29.54
C PRO A 536 -6.48 8.46 -28.84
N ALA A 537 -6.59 8.30 -27.52
CA ALA A 537 -5.89 7.27 -26.76
C ALA A 537 -6.52 5.87 -26.87
N ILE A 538 -7.77 5.78 -27.36
CA ILE A 538 -8.49 4.53 -27.50
C ILE A 538 -7.89 3.68 -28.62
N ASP A 539 -7.62 2.40 -28.35
CA ASP A 539 -7.06 1.41 -29.27
C ASP A 539 -5.72 1.83 -29.92
N ALA A 540 -4.95 2.70 -29.26
CA ALA A 540 -3.71 3.26 -29.82
C ALA A 540 -2.42 2.60 -29.28
N GLY A 541 -2.55 1.70 -28.30
CA GLY A 541 -1.45 1.06 -27.60
C GLY A 541 -0.81 -0.14 -28.31
N SER A 542 0.22 -0.68 -27.68
CA SER A 542 1.06 -1.75 -28.21
C SER A 542 0.67 -3.13 -27.68
N ALA A 543 0.74 -4.17 -28.52
CA ALA A 543 0.75 -5.55 -28.02
C ALA A 543 2.05 -5.90 -27.25
N ALA A 544 3.10 -5.08 -27.35
CA ALA A 544 4.38 -5.33 -26.68
C ALA A 544 4.31 -5.18 -25.14
N THR A 545 3.32 -4.45 -24.62
CA THR A 545 3.12 -4.28 -23.17
C THR A 545 2.29 -5.42 -22.55
N ALA A 546 1.61 -6.21 -23.38
CA ALA A 546 0.64 -7.24 -22.97
C ALA A 546 1.19 -8.36 -22.09
N ALA A 547 2.50 -8.60 -22.11
CA ALA A 547 3.12 -9.62 -21.27
C ALA A 547 3.20 -9.19 -19.79
N LEU A 548 3.16 -7.88 -19.52
CA LEU A 548 3.25 -7.31 -18.18
C LEU A 548 1.92 -6.66 -17.77
N VAL A 549 1.34 -5.85 -18.65
CA VAL A 549 0.13 -5.06 -18.40
C VAL A 549 -1.07 -5.88 -18.88
N THR A 550 -1.65 -6.67 -17.98
CA THR A 550 -2.78 -7.58 -18.31
C THR A 550 -4.13 -7.02 -17.89
N THR A 551 -4.13 -6.03 -17.00
CA THR A 551 -5.30 -5.26 -16.57
C THR A 551 -5.01 -3.77 -16.61
N ASP A 552 -6.04 -2.94 -16.49
CA ASP A 552 -5.91 -1.50 -16.27
C ASP A 552 -5.98 -1.14 -14.77
N TYR A 553 -5.87 0.15 -14.45
CA TYR A 553 -6.01 0.73 -13.11
C TYR A 553 -7.31 0.36 -12.39
N ASP A 554 -8.34 0.01 -13.16
CA ASP A 554 -9.66 -0.41 -12.72
C ASP A 554 -9.80 -1.94 -12.59
N ALA A 555 -8.71 -2.67 -12.85
CA ALA A 555 -8.61 -4.11 -12.93
C ALA A 555 -9.46 -4.75 -14.04
N ARG A 556 -9.78 -4.00 -15.10
CA ARG A 556 -10.41 -4.51 -16.31
C ARG A 556 -9.35 -5.17 -17.18
N ALA A 557 -9.69 -6.28 -17.83
CA ALA A 557 -8.77 -6.98 -18.71
C ALA A 557 -8.36 -6.11 -19.91
N ARG A 558 -7.09 -6.19 -20.30
CA ARG A 558 -6.57 -5.52 -21.50
C ARG A 558 -6.32 -6.51 -22.66
N PRO A 559 -6.55 -6.11 -23.91
CA PRO A 559 -7.30 -4.91 -24.33
C PRO A 559 -8.81 -5.10 -24.16
N SER A 560 -9.56 -4.01 -23.94
CA SER A 560 -11.03 -4.02 -24.02
C SER A 560 -11.55 -3.86 -25.45
N GLY A 561 -10.73 -3.30 -26.35
CA GLY A 561 -11.03 -3.07 -27.76
C GLY A 561 -10.13 -3.84 -28.75
N ALA A 562 -9.82 -3.20 -29.87
CA ALA A 562 -8.94 -3.74 -30.91
C ALA A 562 -7.45 -3.75 -30.48
N ALA A 563 -7.06 -2.82 -29.61
CA ALA A 563 -5.74 -2.75 -29.00
C ALA A 563 -5.87 -2.17 -27.58
N MET A 564 -4.76 -2.10 -26.84
CA MET A 564 -4.80 -1.44 -25.53
C MET A 564 -5.01 0.05 -25.70
N ASP A 565 -5.65 0.65 -24.73
CA ASP A 565 -5.71 2.10 -24.63
C ASP A 565 -4.41 2.65 -24.02
N LEU A 566 -4.04 3.86 -24.44
CA LEU A 566 -2.93 4.58 -23.82
C LEU A 566 -3.32 5.03 -22.41
N GLY A 567 -2.35 5.02 -21.50
CA GLY A 567 -2.53 5.42 -20.10
C GLY A 567 -3.14 4.35 -19.23
N ALA A 568 -3.45 4.73 -17.99
CA ALA A 568 -3.76 3.80 -16.91
C ALA A 568 -5.15 3.16 -16.98
N LEU A 569 -6.06 3.64 -17.81
CA LEU A 569 -7.47 3.24 -17.81
C LEU A 569 -7.92 2.85 -19.22
N GLU A 570 -8.57 1.70 -19.36
CA GLU A 570 -9.26 1.31 -20.60
C GLU A 570 -10.63 2.00 -20.67
N TYR A 571 -10.96 2.45 -21.88
CA TYR A 571 -12.26 2.94 -22.25
C TYR A 571 -13.28 1.82 -22.24
N SER A 572 -14.39 2.08 -21.55
CA SER A 572 -15.60 1.28 -21.64
C SER A 572 -16.72 2.17 -22.19
N PRO A 573 -17.41 1.77 -23.28
CA PRO A 573 -18.52 2.51 -23.89
C PRO A 573 -19.71 2.80 -22.97
#